data_AF-A0A7X9A1P2-F1
#
_entry.id   AF-A0A7X9A1P2-F1
#
_cell.length_a   1.000
_cell.length_b   1.000
_cell.length_c   1.000
_cell.angle_alpha   90.00
_cell.angle_beta   90.00
_cell.angle_gamma   90.00
#
_symmetry.space_group_name_H-M   'P 1'
#
loop_
_entity.id
_entity.type
_entity.pdbx_description
1 polymer ?
#
loop_
_entity_poly.entity_id
_entity_poly.type
_entity_poly.pdbx_seq_one_letter_code
_entity_poly.pdbx_strand_id
1 'polypeptide(L)'
;MAEYTTNYNLKKPDANESYNIADHNANMDILDGGLAACLPASDYTANDILTKLKTVDGENSGLDADKLDGKESSAFADASHGHAIADVTGLQTALDGKAASSHNHTIAQVTGLQTALDGKAASSHSHSISNVSGLQSALDGKAASSHNHTIAQITNLQSTLDGKAASNHTHNYAPSSHNHTIAQVTGLQTALNGKEATLNTDQKRKITISTSNPSGGANGDIWIKV
;
A
#
# COMPACT_ATOMS: atom_id res chain seq x y z
N MET A 1 -12.90 115.53 46.25
CA MET A 1 -12.97 114.13 45.78
C MET A 1 -13.79 114.11 44.49
N ALA A 2 -13.56 113.16 43.57
CA ALA A 2 -14.36 113.08 42.34
C ALA A 2 -15.84 112.83 42.68
N GLU A 3 -16.70 113.77 42.27
CA GLU A 3 -18.12 113.86 42.65
C GLU A 3 -18.97 112.68 42.14
N TYR A 4 -18.48 111.89 41.17
CA TYR A 4 -19.20 110.74 40.59
C TYR A 4 -18.32 109.47 40.45
N THR A 5 -18.95 108.31 40.24
CA THR A 5 -18.28 107.02 39.91
C THR A 5 -17.97 106.90 38.41
N THR A 6 -17.00 106.07 38.04
CA THR A 6 -16.49 106.04 36.66
C THR A 6 -17.34 105.19 35.70
N ASN A 7 -17.90 104.06 36.16
CA ASN A 7 -18.54 103.09 35.26
C ASN A 7 -20.00 103.43 34.97
N TYR A 8 -20.70 104.00 35.96
CA TYR A 8 -22.13 104.27 35.89
C TYR A 8 -22.48 105.72 36.28
N ASN A 9 -21.47 106.58 36.45
CA ASN A 9 -21.63 108.01 36.73
C ASN A 9 -22.58 108.31 37.90
N LEU A 10 -22.44 107.57 39.01
CA LEU A 10 -23.26 107.73 40.21
C LEU A 10 -22.66 108.78 41.13
N LYS A 11 -23.49 109.68 41.65
CA LYS A 11 -23.05 110.75 42.54
C LYS A 11 -22.58 110.22 43.88
N LYS A 12 -21.44 110.68 44.36
CA LYS A 12 -20.94 110.34 45.70
C LYS A 12 -21.46 111.37 46.71
N PRO A 13 -21.69 110.97 47.97
CA PRO A 13 -22.06 111.92 49.01
C PRO A 13 -20.92 112.91 49.25
N ASP A 14 -21.28 114.16 49.51
CA ASP A 14 -20.31 115.20 49.84
C ASP A 14 -19.75 115.02 51.25
N ALA A 15 -18.55 115.56 51.49
CA ALA A 15 -17.77 115.28 52.69
C ALA A 15 -18.50 115.58 54.03
N ASN A 16 -19.52 116.46 54.01
CA ASN A 16 -20.30 116.84 55.19
C ASN A 16 -21.81 116.59 55.03
N GLU A 17 -22.25 115.85 54.00
CA GLU A 17 -23.65 115.57 53.74
C GLU A 17 -24.06 114.22 54.36
N SER A 18 -25.02 114.24 55.30
CA SER A 18 -25.34 113.02 56.07
C SER A 18 -26.26 112.05 55.33
N TYR A 19 -27.18 112.55 54.49
CA TYR A 19 -27.97 111.76 53.53
C TYR A 19 -28.76 112.70 52.62
N ASN A 20 -28.63 112.52 51.31
CA ASN A 20 -29.43 113.22 50.32
C ASN A 20 -30.28 112.22 49.55
N ILE A 21 -31.57 112.25 49.84
CA ILE A 21 -32.52 111.29 49.29
C ILE A 21 -32.65 111.47 47.78
N ALA A 22 -32.53 112.70 47.27
CA ALA A 22 -32.66 112.98 45.85
C ALA A 22 -31.50 112.40 45.05
N ASP A 23 -30.27 112.61 45.53
CA ASP A 23 -29.08 112.05 44.89
C ASP A 23 -29.04 110.52 45.01
N HIS A 24 -29.47 109.98 46.15
CA HIS A 24 -29.58 108.54 46.33
C HIS A 24 -30.60 107.92 45.38
N ASN A 25 -31.80 108.50 45.27
CA ASN A 25 -32.83 108.01 44.36
C ASN A 25 -32.38 108.13 42.90
N ALA A 26 -31.77 109.25 42.52
CA ALA A 26 -31.25 109.43 41.16
C ALA A 26 -30.18 108.39 40.80
N ASN A 27 -29.28 108.08 41.75
CA ASN A 27 -28.30 107.02 41.55
C ASN A 27 -28.93 105.63 41.48
N MET A 28 -29.95 105.38 42.29
CA MET A 28 -30.69 104.13 42.27
C MET A 28 -31.42 103.94 40.94
N ASP A 29 -32.00 105.01 40.37
CA ASP A 29 -32.63 104.96 39.05
C ASP A 29 -31.61 104.71 37.93
N ILE A 30 -30.42 105.32 38.01
CA ILE A 30 -29.33 105.07 37.06
C ILE A 30 -28.84 103.63 37.15
N LEU A 31 -28.67 103.11 38.37
CA LEU A 31 -28.28 101.72 38.62
C LEU A 31 -29.34 100.73 38.12
N ASP A 32 -30.62 101.00 38.38
CA ASP A 32 -31.73 100.16 37.94
C ASP A 32 -31.81 100.13 36.40
N GLY A 33 -31.69 101.28 35.74
CA GLY A 33 -31.63 101.36 34.29
C GLY A 33 -30.42 100.65 33.67
N GLY A 34 -29.24 100.80 34.29
CA GLY A 34 -28.02 100.12 33.84
C GLY A 34 -28.07 98.61 34.05
N LEU A 35 -28.72 98.16 35.13
CA LEU A 35 -28.93 96.75 35.42
C LEU A 35 -29.99 96.14 34.49
N ALA A 36 -31.06 96.86 34.17
CA ALA A 36 -32.08 96.44 33.21
C ALA A 36 -31.49 96.25 31.79
N ALA A 37 -30.43 96.99 31.47
CA ALA A 37 -29.69 96.85 30.22
C ALA A 37 -28.65 95.71 30.22
N CYS A 38 -28.40 95.05 31.36
CA CYS A 38 -27.50 93.90 31.41
C CYS A 38 -28.23 92.62 30.98
N LEU A 39 -27.73 91.97 29.94
CA LEU A 39 -28.33 90.76 29.33
C LEU A 39 -29.83 90.93 29.01
N PRO A 40 -30.22 91.99 28.29
CA PRO A 40 -31.62 92.18 27.97
C PRO A 40 -32.05 91.05 27.03
N ALA A 41 -33.18 90.40 27.31
CA ALA A 41 -33.64 89.23 26.56
C ALA A 41 -33.90 89.52 25.06
N SER A 42 -34.06 90.80 24.68
CA SER A 42 -34.14 91.24 23.29
C SER A 42 -32.81 91.13 22.54
N ASP A 43 -31.69 91.23 23.26
CA ASP A 43 -30.34 91.37 22.68
C ASP A 43 -29.43 90.20 23.06
N TYR A 44 -29.69 89.54 24.18
CA TYR A 44 -29.06 88.28 24.57
C TYR A 44 -30.05 87.14 24.41
N THR A 45 -30.10 86.61 23.19
CA THR A 45 -31.12 85.67 22.74
C THR A 45 -30.66 84.22 22.92
N ALA A 46 -31.60 83.28 22.78
CA ALA A 46 -31.27 81.84 22.74
C ALA A 46 -30.26 81.50 21.62
N ASN A 47 -30.22 82.30 20.54
CA ASN A 47 -29.28 82.10 19.45
C ASN A 47 -27.84 82.48 19.83
N ASP A 48 -27.66 83.51 20.66
CA ASP A 48 -26.34 83.90 21.17
C ASP A 48 -25.76 82.83 22.11
N ILE A 49 -26.64 82.21 22.89
CA ILE A 49 -26.32 81.06 23.73
C ILE A 49 -25.90 79.86 22.86
N LEU A 50 -26.67 79.51 21.82
CA LEU A 50 -26.36 78.40 20.93
C LEU A 50 -25.06 78.63 20.14
N THR A 51 -24.81 79.88 19.71
CA THR A 51 -23.64 80.23 18.91
C THR A 51 -22.35 80.12 19.73
N LYS A 52 -22.36 80.58 20.99
CA LYS A 52 -21.22 80.38 21.90
C LYS A 52 -21.01 78.90 22.24
N LEU A 53 -22.07 78.11 22.27
CA LEU A 53 -22.01 76.70 22.61
C LEU A 53 -21.43 75.84 21.48
N LYS A 54 -21.75 76.18 20.22
CA LYS A 54 -21.25 75.46 19.03
C LYS A 54 -19.77 75.67 18.73
N THR A 55 -19.14 76.73 19.23
CA THR A 55 -17.71 76.99 18.99
C THR A 55 -16.77 76.14 19.83
N VAL A 56 -17.31 75.31 20.73
CA VAL A 56 -16.56 74.43 21.64
C VAL A 56 -16.62 72.96 21.19
N ASP A 57 -17.23 72.67 20.04
CA ASP A 57 -17.61 71.32 19.62
C ASP A 57 -16.46 70.56 18.92
N GLY A 58 -15.92 69.59 19.65
CA GLY A 58 -15.56 68.27 19.16
C GLY A 58 -16.29 67.23 20.04
N GLU A 59 -16.24 65.96 19.64
CA GLU A 59 -16.89 64.78 20.25
C GLU A 59 -17.49 65.00 21.66
N ASN A 60 -18.83 64.86 21.79
CA ASN A 60 -19.68 65.00 23.01
C ASN A 60 -20.29 66.38 23.32
N SER A 61 -20.49 67.29 22.36
CA SER A 61 -21.18 68.57 22.65
C SER A 61 -22.66 68.43 23.03
N GLY A 62 -23.27 67.26 22.81
CA GLY A 62 -24.71 67.04 23.02
C GLY A 62 -25.59 67.82 22.04
N LEU A 63 -24.98 68.49 21.06
CA LEU A 63 -25.62 69.02 19.88
C LEU A 63 -25.46 67.95 18.79
N ASP A 64 -26.52 67.69 18.03
CA ASP A 64 -26.66 66.49 17.17
C ASP A 64 -25.69 66.40 15.96
N ALA A 65 -24.52 67.05 16.00
CA ALA A 65 -23.52 67.05 14.92
C ALA A 65 -22.69 65.75 14.86
N ASP A 66 -22.56 65.03 15.97
CA ASP A 66 -21.75 63.81 16.07
C ASP A 66 -22.56 62.53 15.76
N LYS A 67 -23.90 62.64 15.69
CA LYS A 67 -24.81 61.50 15.52
C LYS A 67 -25.20 61.30 14.07
N LEU A 68 -24.99 60.09 13.55
CA LEU A 68 -25.62 59.62 12.33
C LEU A 68 -26.99 59.02 12.70
N ASP A 69 -28.09 59.56 12.18
CA ASP A 69 -29.47 59.10 12.45
C ASP A 69 -29.81 58.99 13.96
N GLY A 70 -29.26 59.89 14.78
CA GLY A 70 -29.48 59.90 16.23
C GLY A 70 -28.69 58.84 16.99
N LYS A 71 -27.67 58.22 16.37
CA LYS A 71 -26.77 57.24 16.98
C LYS A 71 -25.30 57.71 16.90
N GLU A 72 -24.57 57.51 17.99
CA GLU A 72 -23.12 57.74 18.04
C GLU A 72 -22.38 56.73 17.14
N SER A 73 -21.19 57.10 16.65
CA SER A 73 -20.33 56.25 15.80
C SER A 73 -20.06 54.87 16.42
N SER A 74 -19.94 54.80 17.75
CA SER A 74 -19.75 53.56 18.52
C SER A 74 -20.93 52.59 18.44
N ALA A 75 -22.16 53.09 18.26
CA ALA A 75 -23.34 52.25 18.09
C ALA A 75 -23.31 51.42 16.79
N PHE A 76 -22.56 51.87 15.79
CA PHE A 76 -22.37 51.14 14.53
C PHE A 76 -21.24 50.11 14.62
N ALA A 77 -20.27 50.31 15.52
CA ALA A 77 -19.18 49.37 15.78
C ALA A 77 -19.64 48.16 16.62
N ASP A 78 -20.54 48.38 17.59
CA ASP A 78 -21.05 47.34 18.49
C ASP A 78 -22.19 46.50 17.89
N ALA A 79 -22.78 46.95 16.78
CA ALA A 79 -23.75 46.17 16.03
C ALA A 79 -23.02 44.95 15.43
N SER A 80 -23.21 43.78 16.04
CA SER A 80 -22.83 42.51 15.41
C SER A 80 -23.50 42.46 14.03
N HIS A 81 -22.68 42.60 13.00
CA HIS A 81 -23.10 42.48 11.62
C HIS A 81 -22.20 41.45 10.94
N GLY A 82 -22.82 40.63 10.11
CA GLY A 82 -22.13 39.71 9.23
C GLY A 82 -22.28 40.19 7.80
N HIS A 83 -21.33 39.83 6.97
CA HIS A 83 -21.44 39.98 5.53
C HIS A 83 -21.74 38.63 4.89
N ALA A 84 -22.78 38.57 4.05
CA ALA A 84 -22.92 37.46 3.14
C ALA A 84 -21.78 37.52 2.10
N ILE A 85 -21.36 36.39 1.54
CA ILE A 85 -20.34 36.38 0.46
C ILE A 85 -20.77 37.27 -0.71
N ALA A 86 -22.08 37.36 -0.96
CA ALA A 86 -22.67 38.20 -2.00
C ALA A 86 -22.46 39.71 -1.78
N ASP A 87 -22.14 40.15 -0.55
CA ASP A 87 -21.90 41.56 -0.23
C ASP A 87 -20.57 42.07 -0.81
N VAL A 88 -19.64 41.15 -1.10
CA VAL A 88 -18.34 41.47 -1.69
C VAL A 88 -18.33 41.03 -3.14
N THR A 89 -18.55 41.99 -4.04
CA THR A 89 -18.50 41.78 -5.50
C THR A 89 -17.22 41.05 -5.90
N GLY A 90 -17.37 39.86 -6.49
CA GLY A 90 -16.25 39.03 -6.97
C GLY A 90 -15.66 38.04 -5.95
N LEU A 91 -16.06 38.08 -4.67
CA LEU A 91 -15.55 37.14 -3.66
C LEU A 91 -15.92 35.70 -3.98
N GLN A 92 -17.17 35.44 -4.38
CA GLN A 92 -17.62 34.10 -4.76
C GLN A 92 -16.76 33.53 -5.90
N THR A 93 -16.59 34.29 -6.98
CA THR A 93 -15.74 33.90 -8.13
C THR A 93 -14.30 33.62 -7.72
N ALA A 94 -13.73 34.43 -6.82
CA ALA A 94 -12.36 34.25 -6.34
C ALA A 94 -12.21 32.97 -5.49
N LEU A 95 -13.21 32.66 -4.64
CA LEU A 95 -13.24 31.43 -3.85
C LEU A 95 -13.44 30.20 -4.74
N ASP A 96 -14.36 30.27 -5.70
CA ASP A 96 -14.61 29.20 -6.67
C ASP A 96 -13.36 28.91 -7.53
N GLY A 97 -12.53 29.92 -7.78
CA GLY A 97 -11.27 29.78 -8.51
C GLY A 97 -10.11 29.19 -7.69
N LYS A 98 -10.21 29.12 -6.35
CA LYS A 98 -9.11 28.63 -5.50
C LYS A 98 -8.92 27.12 -5.54
N ALA A 99 -9.99 26.36 -5.81
CA ALA A 99 -9.92 24.94 -6.03
C ALA A 99 -10.59 24.63 -7.36
N ALA A 100 -9.84 24.16 -8.36
CA ALA A 100 -10.47 23.65 -9.56
C ALA A 100 -11.47 22.56 -9.17
N SER A 101 -12.69 22.64 -9.70
CA SER A 101 -13.79 21.69 -9.43
C SER A 101 -13.39 20.23 -9.70
N SER A 102 -12.32 20.04 -10.48
CA SER A 102 -11.57 18.80 -10.61
C SER A 102 -10.07 19.11 -10.53
N HIS A 103 -9.35 18.43 -9.65
CA HIS A 103 -7.89 18.45 -9.63
C HIS A 103 -7.34 17.05 -9.35
N ASN A 104 -6.12 16.79 -9.81
CA ASN A 104 -5.44 15.51 -9.60
C ASN A 104 -4.25 15.70 -8.67
N HIS A 105 -3.99 14.66 -7.88
CA HIS A 105 -2.73 14.51 -7.17
C HIS A 105 -1.89 13.42 -7.82
N THR A 106 -0.66 13.76 -8.16
CA THR A 106 0.42 12.78 -8.36
C THR A 106 0.77 12.15 -7.01
N ILE A 107 1.29 10.92 -7.03
CA ILE A 107 1.66 10.20 -5.79
C ILE A 107 2.64 11.01 -4.94
N ALA A 108 3.57 11.73 -5.58
CA ALA A 108 4.58 12.56 -4.90
C ALA A 108 3.98 13.72 -4.08
N GLN A 109 2.74 14.15 -4.38
CA GLN A 109 2.05 15.21 -3.63
C GLN A 109 1.42 14.71 -2.33
N VAL A 110 1.35 13.40 -2.12
CA VAL A 110 0.81 12.79 -0.89
C VAL A 110 1.96 12.15 -0.13
N THR A 111 2.49 12.88 0.86
CA THR A 111 3.59 12.41 1.71
C THR A 111 3.26 11.03 2.31
N GLY A 112 4.13 10.05 2.07
CA GLY A 112 3.98 8.69 2.58
C GLY A 112 3.12 7.74 1.74
N LEU A 113 2.41 8.21 0.70
CA LEU A 113 1.60 7.35 -0.16
C LEU A 113 2.43 6.32 -0.93
N GLN A 114 3.57 6.73 -1.47
CA GLN A 114 4.50 5.81 -2.16
C GLN A 114 4.93 4.67 -1.24
N THR A 115 5.40 4.99 -0.03
CA THR A 115 5.81 4.01 0.98
C THR A 115 4.67 3.07 1.39
N ALA A 116 3.45 3.60 1.52
CA ALA A 116 2.28 2.79 1.86
C ALA A 116 1.90 1.81 0.73
N LEU A 117 1.98 2.25 -0.54
CA LEU A 117 1.73 1.41 -1.71
C LEU A 117 2.82 0.34 -1.87
N ASP A 118 4.09 0.70 -1.72
CA ASP A 118 5.21 -0.23 -1.78
C ASP A 118 5.12 -1.28 -0.65
N GLY A 119 4.66 -0.86 0.53
CA GLY A 119 4.44 -1.75 1.68
C GLY A 119 3.33 -2.79 1.49
N LYS A 120 2.38 -2.58 0.58
CA LYS A 120 1.31 -3.56 0.31
C LYS A 120 1.81 -4.82 -0.40
N ALA A 121 2.90 -4.73 -1.15
CA ALA A 121 3.49 -5.89 -1.82
C ALA A 121 4.45 -6.69 -0.91
N ALA A 122 5.09 -6.02 0.05
CA ALA A 122 6.24 -6.56 0.78
C ALA A 122 5.91 -7.61 1.88
N SER A 123 4.66 -7.75 2.30
CA SER A 123 4.31 -8.55 3.51
C SER A 123 4.08 -10.06 3.28
N SER A 124 4.56 -10.61 2.16
CA SER A 124 4.27 -11.95 1.61
C SER A 124 2.96 -12.03 0.83
N HIS A 125 3.06 -12.44 -0.43
CA HIS A 125 1.94 -12.98 -1.18
C HIS A 125 2.46 -14.13 -2.04
N SER A 126 1.64 -15.17 -2.14
CA SER A 126 1.89 -16.32 -3.02
C SER A 126 0.84 -16.29 -4.11
N HIS A 127 1.22 -16.71 -5.32
CA HIS A 127 0.28 -16.93 -6.41
C HIS A 127 0.15 -18.43 -6.67
N SER A 128 -1.08 -18.93 -6.62
CA SER A 128 -1.42 -20.19 -7.26
C SER A 128 -1.12 -20.09 -8.76
N ILE A 129 -0.69 -21.20 -9.38
CA ILE A 129 -0.36 -21.25 -10.81
C ILE A 129 -1.53 -20.79 -11.71
N SER A 130 -2.76 -21.01 -11.26
CA SER A 130 -4.00 -20.56 -11.90
C SER A 130 -4.11 -19.03 -12.04
N ASN A 131 -3.35 -18.27 -11.27
CA ASN A 131 -3.34 -16.80 -11.35
C ASN A 131 -2.62 -16.29 -12.61
N VAL A 132 -1.81 -17.13 -13.26
CA VAL A 132 -1.13 -16.78 -14.50
C VAL A 132 -1.76 -17.59 -15.64
N SER A 133 -2.62 -16.92 -16.41
CA SER A 133 -3.27 -17.52 -17.57
C SER A 133 -2.21 -18.12 -18.53
N GLY A 134 -2.36 -19.40 -18.87
CA GLY A 134 -1.45 -20.13 -19.75
C GLY A 134 -0.20 -20.73 -19.10
N LEU A 135 0.13 -20.39 -17.84
CA LEU A 135 1.31 -20.96 -17.16
C LEU A 135 1.18 -22.46 -16.92
N GLN A 136 0.00 -22.92 -16.50
CA GLN A 136 -0.27 -24.34 -16.31
C GLN A 136 -0.05 -25.12 -17.62
N SER A 137 -0.65 -24.66 -18.73
CA SER A 137 -0.48 -25.28 -20.04
C SER A 137 0.97 -25.26 -20.55
N ALA A 138 1.72 -24.20 -20.25
CA ALA A 138 3.14 -24.12 -20.62
C ALA A 138 4.01 -25.12 -19.83
N LEU A 139 3.73 -25.31 -18.54
CA LEU A 139 4.40 -26.33 -17.72
C LEU A 139 3.99 -27.74 -18.13
N ASP A 140 2.70 -27.98 -18.37
CA ASP A 140 2.19 -29.26 -18.85
C ASP A 140 2.79 -29.61 -20.23
N GLY A 141 3.05 -28.62 -21.08
CA GLY A 141 3.72 -28.79 -22.36
C GLY A 141 5.22 -29.11 -22.26
N LYS A 142 5.87 -28.78 -21.14
CA LYS A 142 7.30 -29.12 -20.92
C LYS A 142 7.51 -30.59 -20.58
N ALA A 143 6.55 -31.21 -19.91
CA ALA A 143 6.51 -32.64 -19.67
C ALA A 143 5.46 -33.26 -20.58
N ALA A 144 5.76 -33.44 -21.87
CA ALA A 144 4.85 -34.11 -22.79
C ALA A 144 4.33 -35.40 -22.14
N SER A 145 3.00 -35.60 -22.13
CA SER A 145 2.30 -36.69 -21.43
C SER A 145 2.75 -38.10 -21.83
N SER A 146 3.53 -38.21 -22.91
CA SER A 146 4.31 -39.38 -23.28
C SER A 146 5.64 -38.90 -23.84
N HIS A 147 6.75 -39.23 -23.18
CA HIS A 147 8.08 -39.12 -23.76
C HIS A 147 8.86 -40.41 -23.57
N ASN A 148 9.68 -40.73 -24.56
CA ASN A 148 10.58 -41.88 -24.55
C ASN A 148 12.01 -41.39 -24.36
N HIS A 149 12.79 -42.17 -23.63
CA HIS A 149 14.22 -41.98 -23.57
C HIS A 149 14.94 -43.03 -24.41
N THR A 150 15.85 -42.61 -25.28
CA THR A 150 16.87 -43.52 -25.79
C THR A 150 17.83 -43.86 -24.66
N ILE A 151 18.45 -45.03 -24.73
CA ILE A 151 19.37 -45.51 -23.69
C ILE A 151 20.52 -44.52 -23.42
N ALA A 152 20.96 -43.79 -24.45
CA ALA A 152 22.02 -42.78 -24.36
C ALA A 152 21.62 -41.53 -23.57
N GLN A 153 20.32 -41.26 -23.43
CA GLN A 153 19.81 -40.13 -22.64
C GLN A 153 19.81 -40.41 -21.14
N ILE A 154 19.91 -41.68 -20.73
CA ILE A 154 19.98 -42.07 -19.33
C ILE A 154 21.42 -42.41 -19.00
N THR A 155 22.10 -41.46 -18.34
CA THR A 155 23.47 -41.63 -17.88
C THR A 155 23.62 -42.95 -17.12
N ASN A 156 24.63 -43.74 -17.48
CA ASN A 156 24.96 -45.05 -16.90
C ASN A 156 24.00 -46.23 -17.20
N LEU A 157 22.88 -46.04 -17.90
CA LEU A 157 21.95 -47.15 -18.18
C LEU A 157 22.60 -48.21 -19.08
N GLN A 158 23.29 -47.80 -20.15
CA GLN A 158 24.01 -48.72 -21.05
C GLN A 158 25.01 -49.58 -20.27
N SER A 159 25.91 -48.94 -19.50
CA SER A 159 26.92 -49.65 -18.71
C SER A 159 26.31 -50.60 -17.66
N THR A 160 25.17 -50.24 -17.08
CA THR A 160 24.48 -51.10 -16.10
C THR A 160 23.88 -52.33 -16.77
N LEU A 161 23.27 -52.18 -17.95
CA LEU A 161 22.71 -53.29 -18.72
C LEU A 161 23.81 -54.22 -19.26
N ASP A 162 24.91 -53.65 -19.76
CA ASP A 162 26.08 -54.41 -20.20
C ASP A 162 26.77 -55.15 -19.04
N GLY A 163 26.66 -54.63 -17.81
CA GLY A 163 27.10 -55.34 -16.60
C GLY A 163 26.19 -56.50 -16.20
N LYS A 164 24.88 -56.41 -16.48
CA LYS A 164 23.87 -57.43 -16.19
C LYS A 164 23.95 -58.61 -17.16
N ALA A 165 24.09 -58.32 -18.46
CA ALA A 165 24.38 -59.31 -19.46
C ALA A 165 25.91 -59.38 -19.58
N ALA A 166 26.57 -60.19 -18.76
CA ALA A 166 28.02 -60.37 -18.85
C ALA A 166 28.43 -60.46 -20.32
N SER A 167 29.17 -59.46 -20.79
CA SER A 167 29.60 -59.31 -22.19
C SER A 167 30.38 -60.54 -22.69
N ASN A 168 30.80 -61.42 -21.77
CA ASN A 168 31.44 -62.72 -22.00
C ASN A 168 30.74 -63.87 -21.25
N HIS A 169 29.41 -64.01 -21.29
CA HIS A 169 28.84 -65.31 -20.92
C HIS A 169 29.04 -66.28 -22.08
N THR A 170 29.86 -67.30 -21.84
CA THR A 170 30.11 -68.36 -22.82
C THR A 170 29.19 -69.52 -22.52
N HIS A 171 28.43 -69.94 -23.51
CA HIS A 171 27.72 -71.20 -23.44
C HIS A 171 28.67 -72.31 -23.89
N ASN A 172 28.95 -73.25 -22.99
CA ASN A 172 29.76 -74.41 -23.31
C ASN A 172 28.88 -75.47 -23.99
N TYR A 173 28.42 -75.17 -25.19
CA TYR A 173 27.70 -76.13 -26.02
C TYR A 173 28.66 -77.21 -26.49
N ALA A 174 28.21 -78.48 -26.46
CA ALA A 174 28.95 -79.54 -27.12
C ALA A 174 29.04 -79.22 -28.64
N PRO A 175 30.20 -79.44 -29.29
CA PRO A 175 30.32 -79.19 -30.72
C PRO A 175 29.33 -80.07 -31.50
N SER A 176 28.84 -79.54 -32.63
CA SER A 176 27.83 -80.21 -33.48
C SER A 176 28.23 -81.62 -33.90
N SER A 177 29.53 -81.91 -33.90
CA SER A 177 30.09 -83.25 -33.99
C SER A 177 30.97 -83.50 -32.77
N HIS A 178 30.62 -84.51 -31.98
CA HIS A 178 31.44 -85.01 -30.88
C HIS A 178 31.26 -86.52 -30.75
N ASN A 179 32.28 -87.16 -30.18
CA ASN A 179 32.28 -88.58 -29.89
C ASN A 179 32.31 -88.78 -28.38
N HIS A 180 31.71 -89.87 -27.92
CA HIS A 180 31.84 -90.33 -26.55
C HIS A 180 32.58 -91.68 -26.50
N THR A 181 33.54 -91.81 -25.60
CA THR A 181 34.03 -93.13 -25.21
C THR A 181 32.96 -93.81 -24.34
N ILE A 182 32.98 -95.14 -24.27
CA ILE A 182 31.99 -95.91 -23.49
C ILE A 182 31.96 -95.50 -22.01
N ALA A 183 33.11 -95.09 -21.46
CA ALA A 183 33.26 -94.63 -20.08
C ALA A 183 32.60 -93.27 -19.81
N GLN A 184 32.39 -92.45 -20.84
CA GLN A 184 31.72 -91.15 -20.72
C GLN A 184 30.19 -91.28 -20.65
N VAL A 185 29.64 -92.44 -20.98
CA VAL A 185 28.20 -92.72 -20.90
C VAL A 185 27.95 -93.62 -19.70
N THR A 186 27.64 -93.01 -18.56
CA THR A 186 27.34 -93.72 -17.31
C THR A 186 26.31 -94.83 -17.54
N GLY A 187 26.67 -96.06 -17.19
CA GLY A 187 25.80 -97.24 -17.30
C GLY A 187 25.81 -97.96 -18.65
N LEU A 188 26.40 -97.39 -19.71
CA LEU A 188 26.45 -98.03 -21.03
C LEU A 188 27.24 -99.35 -21.01
N GLN A 189 28.36 -99.39 -20.28
CA GLN A 189 29.15 -100.63 -20.12
C GLN A 189 28.34 -101.73 -19.42
N THR A 190 27.62 -101.39 -18.35
CA THR A 190 26.76 -102.33 -17.62
C THR A 190 25.65 -102.86 -18.52
N ALA A 191 25.02 -101.98 -19.31
CA ALA A 191 23.97 -102.38 -20.24
C ALA A 191 24.48 -103.33 -21.34
N LEU A 192 25.66 -103.06 -21.91
CA LEU A 192 26.28 -103.92 -22.93
C LEU A 192 26.69 -105.28 -22.36
N ASN A 193 27.31 -105.30 -21.18
CA ASN A 193 27.62 -106.55 -20.48
C ASN A 193 26.34 -107.34 -20.15
N GLY A 194 25.27 -106.64 -19.77
CA GLY A 194 23.95 -107.24 -19.57
C GLY A 194 23.39 -107.88 -20.84
N LYS A 195 23.57 -107.26 -22.01
CA LYS A 195 23.17 -107.83 -23.30
C LYS A 195 23.98 -109.07 -23.66
N GLU A 196 25.29 -109.06 -23.46
CA GLU A 196 26.13 -110.25 -23.63
C GLU A 196 25.64 -111.41 -22.77
N ALA A 197 25.26 -111.14 -21.51
CA ALA A 197 24.72 -112.15 -20.61
C ALA A 197 23.44 -112.80 -21.15
N THR A 198 22.58 -112.07 -21.88
CA THR A 198 21.30 -112.57 -22.43
C THR A 198 21.41 -113.40 -23.71
N LEU A 199 22.57 -113.45 -24.37
CA LEU A 199 22.74 -114.27 -25.57
C LEU A 199 22.66 -115.77 -25.22
N ASN A 200 21.88 -116.53 -25.99
CA ASN A 200 21.77 -117.98 -25.85
C ASN A 200 23.09 -118.66 -26.27
N THR A 201 23.28 -119.92 -25.89
CA THR A 201 24.55 -120.62 -26.11
C THR A 201 24.92 -120.70 -27.61
N ASP A 202 23.95 -120.78 -28.51
CA ASP A 202 24.16 -120.81 -29.97
C ASP A 202 24.68 -119.45 -30.51
N GLN A 203 24.37 -118.35 -29.83
CA GLN A 203 24.85 -117.00 -30.18
C GLN A 203 26.21 -116.69 -29.54
N LYS A 204 26.54 -117.33 -28.41
CA LYS A 204 27.85 -117.22 -27.73
C LYS A 204 28.84 -118.23 -28.31
N ARG A 205 29.26 -118.04 -29.56
CA ARG A 205 30.19 -118.96 -30.24
C ARG A 205 31.54 -118.93 -29.53
N LYS A 206 31.90 -120.03 -28.87
CA LYS A 206 33.18 -120.19 -28.18
C LYS A 206 34.20 -120.82 -29.12
N ILE A 207 35.39 -120.23 -29.19
CA ILE A 207 36.52 -120.85 -29.88
C ILE A 207 37.28 -121.68 -28.86
N THR A 208 37.34 -122.99 -29.07
CA THR A 208 38.07 -123.92 -28.22
C THR A 208 39.24 -124.51 -29.00
N ILE A 209 40.44 -124.44 -28.44
CA ILE A 209 41.66 -124.96 -29.04
C ILE A 209 42.13 -126.13 -28.17
N SER A 210 42.20 -127.36 -28.71
CA SER A 210 42.55 -128.55 -27.92
C SER A 210 43.18 -129.68 -28.76
N THR A 211 44.02 -130.49 -28.13
CA THR A 211 44.64 -131.71 -28.70
C THR A 211 43.73 -132.93 -28.65
N SER A 212 42.72 -132.91 -27.78
CA SER A 212 41.71 -133.97 -27.68
C SER A 212 40.65 -133.82 -28.78
N ASN A 213 39.99 -134.92 -29.13
CA ASN A 213 38.83 -134.83 -30.03
C ASN A 213 37.74 -133.94 -29.40
N PRO A 214 36.99 -133.18 -30.22
CA PRO A 214 35.91 -132.33 -29.72
C PRO A 214 34.90 -133.17 -28.93
N SER A 215 34.66 -132.80 -27.67
CA SER A 215 33.67 -133.44 -26.82
C SER A 215 33.02 -132.38 -25.94
N GLY A 216 31.70 -132.23 -26.06
CA GLY A 216 30.96 -131.09 -25.51
C GLY A 216 31.12 -129.80 -26.34
N GLY A 217 30.10 -128.94 -26.31
CA GLY A 217 30.03 -127.67 -27.07
C GLY A 217 28.62 -127.38 -27.59
N ALA A 218 28.31 -126.11 -27.86
CA ALA A 218 27.06 -125.72 -28.54
C ALA A 218 27.22 -125.75 -30.06
N ASN A 219 26.11 -125.87 -30.78
CA ASN A 219 26.15 -125.91 -32.24
C ASN A 219 26.66 -124.58 -32.78
N GLY A 220 27.71 -124.63 -33.60
CA GLY A 220 28.40 -123.44 -34.09
C GLY A 220 29.64 -123.02 -33.29
N ASP A 221 29.96 -123.66 -32.16
CA ASP A 221 31.27 -123.50 -31.52
C ASP A 221 32.39 -123.96 -32.47
N ILE A 222 33.50 -123.21 -32.47
CA ILE A 222 34.63 -123.50 -33.36
C ILE A 222 35.67 -124.26 -32.54
N TRP A 223 35.88 -125.53 -32.90
CA TRP A 223 36.96 -126.33 -32.33
C TRP A 223 38.15 -126.36 -33.27
N ILE A 224 39.29 -125.89 -32.79
CA ILE A 224 40.55 -125.94 -33.53
C ILE A 224 41.36 -127.08 -32.92
N LYS A 225 41.50 -128.18 -33.66
CA LYS A 225 42.36 -129.30 -33.25
C LYS A 225 43.81 -128.92 -33.54
N VAL A 226 44.61 -128.83 -32.49
CA VAL A 226 46.05 -128.56 -32.56
C VAL A 226 46.84 -129.78 -32.14
#